data_AF-A0A9P6N5Q8-F1
#
_entry.id   AF-A0A9P6N5Q8-F1
#
_cell.length_a   1.000
_cell.length_b   1.000
_cell.length_c   1.000
_cell.angle_alpha   90.00
_cell.angle_beta   90.00
_cell.angle_gamma   90.00
#
_symmetry.space_group_name_H-M   'P 1'
#
loop_
_entity.id
_entity.type
_entity.pdbx_description
1 polymer ?
#
loop_
_entity_poly.entity_id
_entity_poly.type
_entity_poly.pdbx_seq_one_letter_code
_entity_poly.pdbx_strand_id
1 'polypeptide(L)'
;MARNPPHTDPPYKSLDFYIKMPSLVKNSLVILDAAGTKFLAWKNHLWDTVDYVTTIDNYLATDRPPGEDVIRSMIVCSIDDSFISQIERSWSAKATFDYISSMFHFPSRTTHIGHWQDILTSKFEPGDSLNAHLMKIRSKIEDLDRTGFEWSKDSILGICMQLSLPTTGEISFTNINMVLDARLRSSPAVKITARKTEEAIRAEYHRLGAIEHTVMPNIAALNL
;
A
#
# COMPACT_ATOMS: atom_id res chain seq x y z
N MET A 1 -36.26 -11.24 21.93
CA MET A 1 -36.13 -10.11 20.99
C MET A 1 -35.82 -8.86 21.79
N ALA A 2 -34.54 -8.56 22.00
CA ALA A 2 -34.11 -7.34 22.67
C ALA A 2 -34.05 -6.21 21.63
N ARG A 3 -34.71 -5.09 21.93
CA ARG A 3 -34.75 -3.89 21.08
C ARG A 3 -33.33 -3.32 20.97
N ASN A 4 -32.87 -3.06 19.74
CA ASN A 4 -31.67 -2.27 19.51
C ASN A 4 -31.82 -0.90 20.21
N PRO A 5 -30.80 -0.41 20.95
CA PRO A 5 -30.83 0.92 21.53
C PRO A 5 -30.87 1.99 20.41
N PRO A 6 -31.41 3.19 20.69
CA PRO A 6 -31.59 4.23 19.69
C PRO A 6 -30.22 4.65 19.14
N HIS A 7 -30.18 4.95 17.85
CA HIS A 7 -29.04 5.55 17.16
C HIS A 7 -28.58 6.82 17.90
N THR A 8 -27.62 6.67 18.80
CA THR A 8 -26.80 7.77 19.29
C THR A 8 -25.98 8.26 18.11
N ASP A 9 -25.99 9.57 17.87
CA ASP A 9 -25.11 10.16 16.88
C ASP A 9 -23.67 9.67 17.10
N PRO A 10 -22.90 9.42 16.01
CA PRO A 10 -21.52 8.98 16.12
C PRO A 10 -20.73 9.89 17.07
N PRO A 11 -19.88 9.34 17.95
CA PRO A 11 -19.22 10.10 19.01
C PRO A 11 -18.42 11.30 18.47
N TYR A 12 -17.87 11.18 17.26
CA TYR A 12 -17.13 12.24 16.57
C TYR A 12 -17.94 13.49 16.23
N LYS A 13 -19.29 13.45 16.29
CA LYS A 13 -20.14 14.62 16.08
C LYS A 13 -20.28 15.51 17.31
N SER A 14 -19.84 15.06 18.48
CA SER A 14 -19.95 15.83 19.73
C SER A 14 -18.76 16.77 19.93
N LEU A 15 -19.01 18.02 20.35
CA LEU A 15 -17.96 18.98 20.72
C LEU A 15 -17.06 18.43 21.84
N ASP A 16 -17.66 17.69 22.77
CA ASP A 16 -16.98 16.99 23.85
C ASP A 16 -15.93 16.01 23.34
N PHE A 17 -16.24 15.28 22.27
CA PHE A 17 -15.29 14.38 21.62
C PHE A 17 -14.14 15.16 20.98
N TYR A 18 -14.42 16.23 20.24
CA TYR A 18 -13.37 17.07 19.63
C TYR A 18 -12.37 17.61 20.67
N ILE A 19 -12.86 18.05 21.83
CA ILE A 19 -12.01 18.56 22.92
C ILE A 19 -11.14 17.45 23.53
N LYS A 20 -11.71 16.25 23.70
CA LYS A 20 -11.02 15.10 24.34
C LYS A 20 -10.16 14.29 23.37
N MET A 21 -10.41 14.39 22.06
CA MET A 21 -9.78 13.57 21.03
C MET A 21 -8.25 13.63 21.05
N PRO A 22 -7.58 14.79 21.17
CA PRO A 22 -6.12 14.82 21.20
C PRO A 22 -5.53 14.02 22.37
N SER A 23 -6.16 14.09 23.55
CA SER A 23 -5.75 13.31 24.73
C SER A 23 -6.09 11.83 24.58
N LEU A 24 -7.26 11.50 24.01
CA LEU A 24 -7.63 10.11 23.71
C LEU A 24 -6.63 9.47 22.75
N VAL A 25 -6.31 10.14 21.64
CA VAL A 25 -5.32 9.69 20.64
C VAL A 25 -3.95 9.54 21.28
N LYS A 26 -3.44 10.55 21.99
CA LYS A 26 -2.11 10.49 22.61
C LYS A 26 -1.97 9.44 23.72
N ASN A 27 -3.06 9.15 24.44
CA ASN A 27 -3.06 8.16 25.52
C ASN A 27 -3.37 6.73 25.03
N SER A 28 -4.03 6.59 23.87
CA SER A 28 -4.47 5.29 23.34
C SER A 28 -3.60 4.77 22.19
N LEU A 29 -2.87 5.66 21.50
CA LEU A 29 -2.04 5.32 20.35
C LEU A 29 -0.56 5.37 20.71
N VAL A 30 0.18 4.39 20.20
CA VAL A 30 1.63 4.44 20.13
C VAL A 30 2.00 5.59 19.19
N ILE A 31 2.60 6.67 19.70
CA ILE A 31 3.07 7.77 18.85
C ILE A 31 4.11 7.24 17.85
N LEU A 32 3.91 7.54 16.57
CA LEU A 32 4.84 7.17 15.51
C LEU A 32 6.06 8.09 15.56
N ASP A 33 7.22 7.50 15.89
CA ASP A 33 8.48 8.23 15.93
C ASP A 33 9.00 8.57 14.52
N ALA A 34 9.96 9.51 14.47
CA ALA A 34 10.59 9.93 13.22
C ALA A 34 11.33 8.80 12.46
N ALA A 35 11.65 7.70 13.14
CA ALA A 35 12.35 6.55 12.58
C ALA A 35 11.40 5.45 12.07
N GLY A 36 10.09 5.55 12.33
CA GLY A 36 9.08 4.58 11.94
C GLY A 36 9.13 3.25 12.68
N THR A 37 9.84 3.15 13.80
CA THR A 37 10.16 1.84 14.43
C THR A 37 8.94 1.06 14.87
N LYS A 38 7.83 1.76 15.12
CA LYS A 38 6.55 1.19 15.57
C LYS A 38 5.44 1.36 14.54
N PHE A 39 5.78 1.56 13.26
CA PHE A 39 4.80 1.86 12.23
C PHE A 39 3.63 0.87 12.18
N LEU A 40 3.90 -0.44 12.17
CA LEU A 40 2.84 -1.44 12.08
C LEU A 40 1.91 -1.40 13.30
N ALA A 41 2.48 -1.27 14.51
CA ALA A 41 1.72 -1.17 15.74
C ALA A 41 0.88 0.12 15.77
N TRP A 42 1.47 1.25 15.37
CA TRP A 42 0.78 2.54 15.23
C TRP A 42 -0.37 2.44 14.23
N LYS A 43 -0.13 1.90 13.02
CA LYS A 43 -1.12 1.75 11.96
C LYS A 43 -2.32 0.93 12.45
N ASN A 44 -2.06 -0.23 13.06
CA ASN A 44 -3.12 -1.11 13.54
C ASN A 44 -3.95 -0.43 14.64
N HIS A 45 -3.31 0.15 15.65
CA HIS A 45 -4.00 0.86 16.73
C HIS A 45 -4.79 2.08 16.23
N LEU A 46 -4.23 2.83 15.28
CA LEU A 46 -4.91 3.95 14.63
C LEU A 46 -6.20 3.46 13.98
N TRP A 47 -6.15 2.37 13.21
CA TRP A 47 -7.34 1.84 12.54
C TRP A 47 -8.36 1.26 13.49
N ASP A 48 -7.94 0.54 14.53
CA ASP A 48 -8.85 0.09 15.60
C ASP A 48 -9.59 1.27 16.24
N THR A 49 -8.89 2.39 16.43
CA THR A 49 -9.48 3.61 16.99
C THR A 49 -10.42 4.30 16.00
N VAL A 50 -10.06 4.36 14.71
CA VAL A 50 -10.92 4.93 13.66
C VAL A 50 -12.21 4.11 13.52
N ASP A 51 -12.10 2.79 13.51
CA ASP A 51 -13.26 1.89 13.45
C ASP A 51 -14.15 2.07 14.67
N TYR A 52 -13.57 2.16 15.87
CA TYR A 52 -14.31 2.43 17.10
C TYR A 52 -15.05 3.78 17.06
N VAL A 53 -14.40 4.83 16.55
CA VAL A 53 -14.94 6.20 16.53
C VAL A 53 -16.01 6.38 15.46
N THR A 54 -15.78 5.80 14.28
CA THR A 54 -16.61 6.06 13.10
C THR A 54 -17.67 5.01 12.87
N THR A 55 -17.46 3.77 13.34
CA THR A 55 -18.26 2.58 13.02
C THR A 55 -18.33 2.28 11.51
N ILE A 56 -17.38 2.82 10.72
CA ILE A 56 -17.30 2.64 9.27
C ILE A 56 -16.18 1.65 8.95
N ASP A 57 -16.56 0.46 8.50
CA ASP A 57 -15.60 -0.51 7.97
C ASP A 57 -14.90 0.07 6.74
N ASN A 58 -13.57 -0.09 6.68
CA ASN A 58 -12.74 0.40 5.57
C ASN A 58 -12.92 1.90 5.30
N TYR A 59 -12.88 2.73 6.35
CA TYR A 59 -13.04 4.18 6.29
C TYR A 59 -12.33 4.86 5.09
N LEU A 60 -11.05 4.53 4.85
CA LEU A 60 -10.24 5.10 3.76
C LEU A 60 -10.63 4.67 2.33
N ALA A 61 -11.52 3.68 2.17
CA ALA A 61 -11.98 3.23 0.87
C ALA A 61 -13.05 4.15 0.25
N THR A 62 -13.69 4.98 1.08
CA THR A 62 -14.71 5.94 0.63
C THR A 62 -14.06 7.28 0.32
N ASP A 63 -14.53 7.97 -0.73
CA ASP A 63 -14.12 9.35 -0.99
C ASP A 63 -14.84 10.30 -0.02
N ARG A 64 -14.09 10.97 0.86
CA ARG A 64 -14.57 11.89 1.91
C ARG A 64 -15.69 11.31 2.80
N PRO A 65 -15.41 10.25 3.56
CA PRO A 65 -16.35 9.71 4.54
C PRO A 65 -16.70 10.73 5.65
N PRO A 66 -17.86 10.55 6.33
CA PRO A 66 -18.22 11.35 7.49
C PRO A 66 -17.15 11.31 8.58
N GLY A 67 -16.75 12.47 9.10
CA GLY A 67 -15.72 12.57 10.14
C GLY A 67 -14.30 12.79 9.61
N GLU A 68 -14.13 13.12 8.32
CA GLU A 68 -12.83 13.27 7.67
C GLU A 68 -11.84 14.17 8.42
N ASP A 69 -12.31 15.35 8.87
CA ASP A 69 -11.48 16.28 9.62
C ASP A 69 -11.04 15.71 10.98
N VAL A 70 -11.89 14.89 11.60
CA VAL A 70 -11.60 14.20 12.87
C VAL A 70 -10.51 13.17 12.64
N ILE A 71 -10.68 12.30 11.64
CA ILE A 71 -9.72 11.23 11.36
C ILE A 71 -8.38 11.79 10.92
N ARG A 72 -8.38 12.84 10.09
CA ARG A 72 -7.17 13.60 9.74
C ARG A 72 -6.48 14.14 11.00
N SER A 73 -7.25 14.73 11.93
CA SER A 73 -6.70 15.27 13.17
C SER A 73 -6.15 14.19 14.08
N MET A 74 -6.79 13.00 14.13
CA MET A 74 -6.28 11.83 14.86
C MET A 74 -4.94 11.37 14.29
N ILE A 75 -4.80 11.28 12.96
CA ILE A 75 -3.54 10.93 12.30
C ILE A 75 -2.46 11.94 12.70
N VAL A 76 -2.71 13.24 12.52
CA VAL A 76 -1.74 14.31 12.82
C VAL A 76 -1.36 14.34 14.31
N CYS A 77 -2.29 14.04 15.22
CA CYS A 77 -2.00 14.01 16.66
C CYS A 77 -1.25 12.74 17.12
N SER A 78 -1.10 11.74 16.23
CA SER A 78 -0.49 10.44 16.52
C SER A 78 0.93 10.25 15.93
N ILE A 79 1.48 11.29 15.31
CA ILE A 79 2.80 11.28 14.67
C ILE A 79 3.74 12.30 15.32
N ASP A 80 5.04 12.13 15.12
CA ASP A 80 6.05 13.10 15.54
C ASP A 80 5.87 14.48 14.89
N ASP A 81 6.12 15.55 15.65
CA ASP A 81 5.93 16.93 15.22
C ASP A 81 6.78 17.30 13.98
N SER A 82 7.90 16.61 13.74
CA SER A 82 8.76 16.82 12.56
C SER A 82 8.02 16.60 11.24
N PHE A 83 6.98 15.77 11.23
CA PHE A 83 6.17 15.49 10.04
C PHE A 83 5.07 16.52 9.78
N ILE A 84 4.59 17.19 10.83
CA ILE A 84 3.42 18.08 10.77
C ILE A 84 3.66 19.23 9.78
N SER A 85 4.89 19.74 9.72
CA SER A 85 5.26 20.85 8.83
C SER A 85 5.10 20.53 7.33
N GLN A 86 5.11 19.25 6.97
CA GLN A 86 5.01 18.79 5.58
C GLN A 86 3.60 18.32 5.19
N ILE A 87 2.68 18.25 6.15
CA ILE A 87 1.28 17.88 5.90
C ILE A 87 0.49 19.12 5.54
N GLU A 88 -0.06 19.17 4.32
CA GLU A 88 -0.93 20.28 3.93
C GLU A 88 -2.27 20.19 4.66
N ARG A 89 -2.77 21.36 5.11
CA ARG A 89 -4.07 21.44 5.80
C ARG A 89 -5.26 21.00 4.93
N SER A 90 -5.12 21.09 3.62
CA SER A 90 -6.11 20.72 2.60
C SER A 90 -6.20 19.22 2.34
N TRP A 91 -5.25 18.42 2.84
CA TRP A 91 -5.21 16.98 2.57
C TRP A 91 -6.36 16.25 3.26
N SER A 92 -6.89 15.24 2.58
CA SER A 92 -7.80 14.25 3.16
C SER A 92 -7.06 13.40 4.21
N ALA A 93 -7.79 12.79 5.14
CA ALA A 93 -7.26 11.80 6.07
C ALA A 93 -6.52 10.69 5.31
N LYS A 94 -7.08 10.27 4.17
CA LYS A 94 -6.43 9.32 3.27
C LYS A 94 -5.08 9.83 2.74
N ALA A 95 -5.03 11.03 2.18
CA ALA A 95 -3.80 11.59 1.63
C ALA A 95 -2.74 11.80 2.71
N THR A 96 -3.15 12.25 3.90
CA THR A 96 -2.27 12.37 5.07
C THR A 96 -1.70 11.02 5.48
N PHE A 97 -2.54 9.98 5.57
CA PHE A 97 -2.08 8.63 5.92
C PHE A 97 -1.14 8.03 4.86
N ASP A 98 -1.48 8.17 3.57
CA ASP A 98 -0.67 7.66 2.46
C ASP A 98 0.72 8.32 2.47
N TYR A 99 0.78 9.64 2.70
CA TYR A 99 2.03 10.39 2.79
C TYR A 99 2.91 9.89 3.95
N ILE A 100 2.37 9.81 5.17
CA ILE A 100 3.09 9.31 6.34
C ILE A 100 3.56 7.87 6.11
N SER A 101 2.70 7.03 5.58
CA SER A 101 3.04 5.64 5.26
C SER A 101 4.22 5.55 4.28
N SER A 102 4.29 6.46 3.31
CA SER A 102 5.34 6.50 2.29
C SER A 102 6.71 6.95 2.82
N MET A 103 6.78 7.55 4.01
CA MET A 103 8.05 7.94 4.64
C MET A 103 8.80 6.74 5.24
N PHE A 104 8.06 5.71 5.65
CA PHE A 104 8.60 4.53 6.34
C PHE A 104 8.62 3.29 5.47
N HIS A 105 7.82 3.30 4.41
CA HIS A 105 7.84 2.29 3.38
C HIS A 105 8.21 3.02 2.10
N PHE A 106 9.38 2.70 1.55
CA PHE A 106 9.51 2.78 0.10
C PHE A 106 8.81 1.54 -0.44
N PRO A 107 7.55 1.62 -0.90
CA PRO A 107 6.99 0.53 -1.65
C PRO A 107 7.96 0.25 -2.81
N SER A 108 8.47 -0.96 -2.87
CA SER A 108 9.17 -1.47 -4.04
C SER A 108 8.31 -2.57 -4.60
N ARG A 109 7.94 -2.41 -5.85
CA ARG A 109 7.30 -3.44 -6.63
C ARG A 109 8.16 -4.68 -6.75
N THR A 110 9.49 -4.52 -6.79
CA THR A 110 10.44 -5.64 -6.70
C THR A 110 10.24 -6.42 -5.40
N THR A 111 10.20 -5.73 -4.26
CA THR A 111 9.95 -6.35 -2.95
C THR A 111 8.58 -7.03 -2.90
N HIS A 112 7.52 -6.38 -3.38
CA HIS A 112 6.16 -6.95 -3.42
C HIS A 112 6.13 -8.24 -4.24
N ILE A 113 6.70 -8.24 -5.45
CA ILE A 113 6.77 -9.42 -6.31
C ILE A 113 7.55 -10.55 -5.65
N GLY A 114 8.68 -10.25 -5.00
CA GLY A 114 9.45 -11.24 -4.25
C GLY A 114 8.63 -11.93 -3.16
N HIS A 115 7.92 -11.17 -2.33
CA HIS A 115 7.03 -11.73 -1.32
C HIS A 115 5.89 -12.57 -1.92
N TRP A 116 5.30 -12.12 -3.02
CA TRP A 116 4.26 -12.90 -3.72
C TRP A 116 4.79 -14.23 -4.26
N GLN A 117 5.98 -14.25 -4.87
CA GLN A 117 6.61 -15.49 -5.30
C GLN A 117 6.86 -16.42 -4.11
N ASP A 118 7.38 -15.87 -3.02
CA ASP A 118 7.62 -16.59 -1.77
C ASP A 118 6.35 -17.22 -1.16
N ILE A 119 5.22 -16.52 -1.23
CA ILE A 119 3.92 -17.01 -0.79
C ILE A 119 3.44 -18.12 -1.73
N LEU A 120 3.44 -17.88 -3.04
CA LEU A 120 2.89 -18.80 -4.05
C LEU A 120 3.72 -20.08 -4.20
N THR A 121 5.01 -20.02 -3.90
CA THR A 121 5.92 -21.19 -3.95
C THR A 121 6.02 -21.93 -2.61
N SER A 122 5.43 -21.40 -1.53
CA SER A 122 5.42 -22.09 -0.23
C SER A 122 4.51 -23.33 -0.28
N LYS A 123 5.12 -24.51 -0.22
CA LYS A 123 4.44 -25.80 -0.19
C LYS A 123 4.55 -26.45 1.18
N PHE A 124 3.56 -27.28 1.50
CA PHE A 124 3.59 -28.15 2.68
C PHE A 124 4.42 -29.38 2.35
N GLU A 125 5.53 -29.57 3.06
CA GLU A 125 6.48 -30.64 2.77
C GLU A 125 6.26 -31.87 3.68
N PRO A 126 6.63 -33.08 3.23
CA PRO A 126 6.58 -34.27 4.08
C PRO A 126 7.44 -34.08 5.34
N GLY A 127 6.80 -34.17 6.51
CA GLY A 127 7.45 -33.98 7.82
C GLY A 127 7.22 -32.59 8.44
N ASP A 128 6.57 -31.66 7.72
CA ASP A 128 6.17 -30.39 8.30
C ASP A 128 5.09 -30.57 9.36
N SER A 129 5.20 -29.82 10.45
CA SER A 129 4.06 -29.58 11.34
C SER A 129 3.05 -28.69 10.64
N LEU A 130 1.78 -29.13 10.56
CA LEU A 130 0.70 -28.34 9.97
C LEU A 130 0.63 -26.92 10.59
N ASN A 131 0.74 -26.83 11.92
CA ASN A 131 0.71 -25.54 12.61
C ASN A 131 1.90 -24.66 12.22
N ALA A 132 3.10 -25.23 12.13
CA ALA A 132 4.28 -24.48 11.71
C ALA A 132 4.15 -23.97 10.27
N HIS A 133 3.61 -24.78 9.37
CA HIS A 133 3.37 -24.38 7.99
C HIS A 133 2.33 -23.25 7.88
N LEU A 134 1.21 -23.35 8.58
CA LEU A 134 0.19 -22.29 8.60
C LEU A 134 0.73 -20.98 9.21
N MET A 135 1.54 -21.06 10.27
CA MET A 135 2.22 -19.89 10.83
C MET A 135 3.22 -19.27 9.85
N LYS A 136 3.97 -20.09 9.10
CA LYS A 136 4.89 -19.62 8.05
C LYS A 136 4.14 -18.84 6.96
N ILE A 137 2.99 -19.34 6.50
CA ILE A 137 2.16 -18.61 5.51
C ILE A 137 1.68 -17.27 6.08
N ARG A 138 1.17 -17.25 7.32
CA ARG A 138 0.72 -16.02 7.97
C ARG A 138 1.84 -14.99 8.07
N SER A 139 3.03 -15.41 8.52
CA SER A 139 4.20 -14.55 8.61
C SER A 139 4.56 -13.94 7.25
N LYS A 140 4.50 -14.71 6.16
CA LYS A 140 4.79 -14.18 4.80
C LYS A 140 3.79 -13.14 4.34
N ILE A 141 2.50 -13.32 4.67
CA ILE A 141 1.45 -12.32 4.40
C ILE A 141 1.69 -11.05 5.23
N GLU A 142 2.01 -11.21 6.52
CA GLU A 142 2.34 -10.08 7.39
C GLU A 142 3.59 -9.32 6.92
N ASP A 143 4.61 -10.01 6.41
CA ASP A 143 5.79 -9.36 5.83
C ASP A 143 5.42 -8.55 4.59
N LEU A 144 4.54 -9.08 3.72
CA LEU A 144 4.01 -8.34 2.58
C LEU A 144 3.19 -7.11 3.04
N ASP A 145 2.38 -7.22 4.08
CA ASP A 145 1.68 -6.08 4.70
C ASP A 145 2.64 -5.01 5.20
N ARG A 146 3.73 -5.41 5.85
CA ARG A 146 4.79 -4.51 6.33
C ARG A 146 5.49 -3.77 5.21
N THR A 147 5.45 -4.26 3.97
CA THR A 147 6.00 -3.53 2.82
C THR A 147 5.05 -2.47 2.26
N GLY A 148 3.90 -2.26 2.90
CA GLY A 148 2.87 -1.32 2.45
C GLY A 148 2.10 -1.79 1.22
N PHE A 149 2.07 -3.10 0.95
CA PHE A 149 1.28 -3.65 -0.14
C PHE A 149 -0.22 -3.35 0.09
N GLU A 150 -0.91 -2.92 -0.96
CA GLU A 150 -2.34 -2.68 -0.93
C GLU A 150 -3.09 -3.96 -1.30
N TRP A 151 -4.04 -4.39 -0.47
CA TRP A 151 -4.90 -5.53 -0.77
C TRP A 151 -6.17 -5.08 -1.50
N SER A 152 -6.10 -4.99 -2.81
CA SER A 152 -7.25 -4.69 -3.65
C SER A 152 -7.31 -5.62 -4.86
N LYS A 153 -8.51 -5.81 -5.42
CA LYS A 153 -8.67 -6.59 -6.66
C LYS A 153 -7.74 -6.06 -7.77
N ASP A 154 -7.59 -4.74 -7.85
CA ASP A 154 -6.78 -4.07 -8.86
C ASP A 154 -5.27 -4.29 -8.65
N SER A 155 -4.77 -4.15 -7.42
CA SER A 155 -3.35 -4.41 -7.11
C SER A 155 -2.95 -5.88 -7.30
N ILE A 156 -3.83 -6.81 -6.90
CA ILE A 156 -3.64 -8.26 -7.11
C ILE A 156 -3.64 -8.58 -8.61
N LEU A 157 -4.57 -8.00 -9.39
CA LEU A 157 -4.58 -8.18 -10.85
C LEU A 157 -3.26 -7.72 -11.48
N GLY A 158 -2.74 -6.56 -11.06
CA GLY A 158 -1.41 -6.10 -11.50
C GLY A 158 -0.30 -7.08 -11.14
N ILE A 159 -0.33 -7.69 -9.94
CA ILE A 159 0.64 -8.72 -9.54
C ILE A 159 0.56 -9.93 -10.49
N CYS A 160 -0.65 -10.43 -10.74
CA CYS A 160 -0.85 -11.57 -11.64
C CYS A 160 -0.35 -11.28 -13.07
N MET A 161 -0.60 -10.08 -13.60
CA MET A 161 -0.08 -9.66 -14.91
C MET A 161 1.45 -9.72 -14.95
N GLN A 162 2.14 -9.23 -13.91
CA GLN A 162 3.61 -9.29 -13.87
C GLN A 162 4.16 -10.70 -13.66
N LEU A 163 3.57 -11.48 -12.76
CA LEU A 163 4.01 -12.86 -12.52
C LEU A 163 3.78 -13.79 -13.71
N SER A 164 2.91 -13.39 -14.65
CA SER A 164 2.72 -14.11 -15.92
C SER A 164 3.87 -13.89 -16.92
N LEU A 165 4.73 -12.89 -16.69
CA LEU A 165 5.91 -12.62 -17.51
C LEU A 165 7.09 -13.49 -17.07
N PRO A 166 8.00 -13.83 -18.00
CA PRO A 166 9.20 -14.57 -17.64
C PRO A 166 10.11 -13.74 -16.72
N THR A 167 10.90 -14.44 -15.90
CA THR A 167 11.89 -13.82 -14.99
C THR A 167 13.00 -13.09 -15.74
N THR A 168 13.39 -13.64 -16.89
CA THR A 168 14.47 -13.17 -17.74
C THR A 168 14.00 -13.11 -19.19
N GLY A 169 14.74 -12.38 -20.03
CA GLY A 169 14.37 -12.13 -21.43
C GLY A 169 14.01 -10.67 -21.66
N GLU A 170 13.65 -10.37 -22.90
CA GLU A 170 13.45 -9.00 -23.37
C GLU A 170 12.26 -8.32 -22.68
N ILE A 171 11.15 -9.05 -22.50
CA ILE A 171 10.01 -8.65 -21.68
C ILE A 171 10.02 -9.49 -20.41
N SER A 172 10.73 -9.01 -19.40
CA SER A 172 10.80 -9.69 -18.10
C SER A 172 10.11 -8.88 -17.01
N PHE A 173 9.56 -9.56 -16.00
CA PHE A 173 9.00 -8.84 -14.85
C PHE A 173 10.08 -8.00 -14.13
N THR A 174 11.36 -8.35 -14.24
CA THR A 174 12.49 -7.57 -13.72
C THR A 174 12.53 -6.16 -14.32
N ASN A 175 12.41 -6.04 -15.64
CA ASN A 175 12.39 -4.74 -16.31
C ASN A 175 11.15 -3.93 -15.90
N ILE A 176 9.99 -4.59 -15.82
CA ILE A 176 8.75 -3.95 -15.38
C ILE A 176 8.86 -3.44 -13.93
N ASN A 177 9.46 -4.23 -13.04
CA ASN A 177 9.72 -3.83 -11.67
C ASN A 177 10.62 -2.61 -11.58
N MET A 178 11.69 -2.53 -12.39
CA MET A 178 12.56 -1.36 -12.42
C MET A 178 11.81 -0.07 -12.81
N VAL A 179 10.95 -0.14 -13.82
CA VAL A 179 10.13 1.00 -14.28
C VAL A 179 9.15 1.43 -13.20
N LEU A 180 8.46 0.47 -12.59
CA LEU A 180 7.47 0.74 -11.55
C LEU A 180 8.12 1.24 -10.26
N ASP A 181 9.28 0.71 -9.88
CA ASP A 181 10.07 1.17 -8.73
C ASP A 181 10.60 2.58 -8.95
N ALA A 182 11.07 2.91 -10.16
CA ALA A 182 11.46 4.27 -10.49
C ALA A 182 10.30 5.25 -10.34
N ARG A 183 9.09 4.83 -10.74
CA ARG A 183 7.87 5.63 -10.58
C ARG A 183 7.49 5.81 -9.12
N LEU A 184 7.57 4.75 -8.32
CA LEU A 184 7.34 4.83 -6.87
C LEU A 184 8.37 5.71 -6.18
N ARG A 185 9.64 5.69 -6.61
CA ARG A 185 10.65 6.61 -6.07
C ARG A 185 10.34 8.07 -6.36
N SER A 186 9.87 8.37 -7.57
CA SER A 186 9.49 9.74 -7.96
C SER A 186 8.16 10.20 -7.35
N SER A 187 7.28 9.27 -6.96
CA SER A 187 5.98 9.58 -6.37
C SER A 187 5.52 8.47 -5.41
N PRO A 188 6.04 8.43 -4.17
CA PRO A 188 5.81 7.32 -3.23
C PRO A 188 4.35 7.10 -2.84
N ALA A 189 3.54 8.16 -2.82
CA ALA A 189 2.11 8.08 -2.51
C ALA A 189 1.25 7.51 -3.68
N VAL A 190 1.85 7.32 -4.86
CA VAL A 190 1.12 6.91 -6.05
C VAL A 190 0.98 5.39 -6.09
N LYS A 191 -0.24 4.91 -5.87
CA LYS A 191 -0.59 3.48 -5.98
C LYS A 191 -0.26 2.90 -7.35
N ILE A 192 0.34 1.70 -7.38
CA ILE A 192 0.50 0.90 -8.59
C ILE A 192 -0.80 0.15 -8.84
N THR A 193 -1.51 0.56 -9.88
CA THR A 193 -2.76 -0.09 -10.31
C THR A 193 -2.49 -1.18 -11.35
N ALA A 194 -3.48 -2.04 -11.60
CA ALA A 194 -3.42 -2.98 -12.73
C ALA A 194 -3.17 -2.23 -14.04
N ARG A 195 -3.90 -1.12 -14.26
CA ARG A 195 -3.73 -0.28 -15.46
C ARG A 195 -2.29 0.23 -15.62
N LYS A 196 -1.68 0.75 -14.55
CA LYS A 196 -0.27 1.22 -14.61
C LYS A 196 0.71 0.09 -14.88
N THR A 197 0.39 -1.08 -14.38
CA THR A 197 1.18 -2.28 -14.61
C THR A 197 1.08 -2.70 -16.08
N GLU A 198 -0.12 -2.75 -16.63
CA GLU A 198 -0.37 -3.00 -18.05
C GLU A 198 0.30 -1.94 -18.94
N GLU A 199 0.19 -0.66 -18.60
CA GLU A 199 0.88 0.45 -19.30
C GLU A 199 2.39 0.22 -19.33
N ALA A 200 3.00 -0.18 -18.21
CA ALA A 200 4.44 -0.46 -18.13
C ALA A 200 4.82 -1.68 -19.00
N ILE A 201 4.01 -2.75 -18.98
CA ILE A 201 4.23 -3.94 -19.81
C ILE A 201 4.16 -3.60 -21.30
N ARG A 202 3.12 -2.86 -21.70
CA ARG A 202 2.96 -2.42 -23.10
C ARG A 202 4.07 -1.49 -23.54
N ALA A 203 4.48 -0.53 -22.69
CA ALA A 203 5.58 0.36 -23.00
C ALA A 203 6.89 -0.39 -23.23
N GLU A 204 7.19 -1.39 -22.39
CA GLU A 204 8.38 -2.22 -22.55
C GLU A 204 8.31 -3.09 -23.80
N TYR A 205 7.15 -3.70 -24.09
CA TYR A 205 6.91 -4.43 -25.34
C TYR A 205 7.16 -3.55 -26.58
N HIS A 206 6.63 -2.33 -26.60
CA HIS A 206 6.81 -1.40 -27.71
C HIS A 206 8.24 -0.88 -27.83
N ARG A 207 8.94 -0.68 -26.71
CA ARG A 207 10.37 -0.30 -26.72
C ARG A 207 11.21 -1.32 -27.48
N LEU A 208 10.93 -2.61 -27.30
CA LEU A 208 11.65 -3.69 -27.98
C LEU A 208 11.34 -3.73 -29.48
N GLY A 209 10.07 -3.61 -29.87
CA GLY A 209 9.69 -3.52 -31.28
C GLY A 209 10.30 -2.30 -31.99
N ALA A 210 10.43 -1.16 -31.29
CA ALA A 210 11.11 0.03 -31.82
C ALA A 210 12.62 -0.20 -32.00
N ILE A 211 13.26 -0.99 -31.12
CA ILE A 211 14.68 -1.35 -31.23
C ILE A 211 14.91 -2.31 -32.40
N GLU A 212 14.05 -3.32 -32.60
CA GLU A 212 14.15 -4.23 -33.76
C GLU A 212 14.05 -3.47 -35.09
N HIS A 213 13.13 -2.50 -35.19
CA HIS A 213 12.99 -1.66 -36.38
C HIS A 213 14.14 -0.66 -36.59
N THR A 214 14.88 -0.30 -35.53
CA THR A 214 16.02 0.64 -35.61
C THR A 214 17.34 -0.08 -35.91
N VAL A 215 17.47 -1.36 -35.53
CA VAL A 215 18.69 -2.17 -35.77
C VAL A 215 18.65 -2.88 -37.13
N MET A 216 17.48 -3.04 -37.75
CA MET A 216 17.32 -3.64 -39.09
C MET A 216 17.02 -2.62 -40.22
N PRO A 217 17.85 -1.60 -40.46
CA PRO A 217 17.91 -1.00 -41.79
C PRO A 217 19.35 -0.90 -42.33
N ASN A 218 19.97 -2.02 -42.75
CA ASN A 218 20.91 -2.09 -43.89
C ASN A 218 21.58 -3.46 -44.03
N ILE A 219 20.86 -4.47 -44.53
CA ILE A 219 21.51 -5.65 -45.15
C ILE A 219 21.15 -5.78 -46.64
N ALA A 220 20.17 -5.01 -47.13
CA ALA A 220 19.78 -5.01 -48.54
C ALA A 220 20.60 -4.08 -49.45
N ALA A 221 21.57 -3.30 -48.93
CA ALA A 221 22.31 -2.31 -49.72
C ALA A 221 23.77 -2.66 -50.03
N LEU A 222 24.19 -3.93 -49.90
CA LEU A 222 25.57 -4.37 -50.19
C LEU A 222 25.69 -5.40 -51.33
N ASN A 223 24.67 -5.56 -52.17
CA ASN A 223 24.77 -6.34 -53.41
C ASN A 223 24.18 -5.55 -54.59
N LEU A 224 24.88 -4.49 -55.01
CA LEU A 224 24.82 -3.92 -56.36
C LEU A 224 26.22 -3.47 -56.77
#